data_AF-H9M932-F1
#
_entry.id   AF-H9M932-F1
#
_cell.length_a   1.000
_cell.length_b   1.000
_cell.length_c   1.000
_cell.angle_alpha   90.00
_cell.angle_beta   90.00
_cell.angle_gamma   90.00
#
_symmetry.space_group_name_H-M   'P 1'
#
loop_
_entity.id
_entity.type
_entity.pdbx_description
1 polymer ?
#
loop_
_entity_poly.entity_id
_entity_poly.type
_entity_poly.pdbx_seq_one_letter_code
_entity_poly.pdbx_strand_id
1 'polypeptide(L)' 'GCDGVFVGSGVFKSGDPARRARAIVQAVTHYNDSRVLAEVSCDLGEAMVGINLNDEKVERYAERSE' A
#
# COMPACT_ATOMS: atom_id res chain seq x y z
N GLY A 1 -2.79 16.25 6.46
CA GLY A 1 -3.27 15.12 5.65
C GLY A 1 -2.64 15.19 4.29
N CYS A 2 -2.51 14.07 3.60
CA CYS A 2 -2.10 14.04 2.20
C CYS A 2 -3.33 14.18 1.30
N ASP A 3 -3.19 14.80 0.12
CA ASP A 3 -4.29 14.94 -0.85
C ASP A 3 -4.60 13.61 -1.58
N GLY A 4 -3.66 12.67 -1.54
CA GLY A 4 -3.80 11.36 -2.15
C GLY A 4 -2.57 10.47 -1.86
N VAL A 5 -2.61 9.26 -2.42
CA VAL A 5 -1.53 8.26 -2.28
C VAL A 5 -1.17 7.69 -3.65
N PHE A 6 0.13 7.41 -3.84
CA PHE A 6 0.62 6.67 -4.99
C PHE A 6 0.91 5.23 -4.59
N VAL A 7 0.43 4.27 -5.36
CA VAL A 7 0.65 2.84 -5.10
C VAL A 7 1.02 2.13 -6.39
N GLY A 8 2.17 1.45 -6.37
CA GLY A 8 2.63 0.60 -7.48
C GLY A 8 2.73 -0.85 -7.02
N SER A 9 3.90 -1.21 -6.48
CA SER A 9 4.23 -2.58 -6.08
C SER A 9 3.23 -3.20 -5.09
N GLY A 10 2.68 -2.39 -4.17
CA GLY A 10 1.68 -2.85 -3.20
C GLY A 10 0.38 -3.39 -3.81
N VAL A 11 0.05 -3.03 -5.05
CA VAL A 11 -1.07 -3.56 -5.83
C VAL A 11 -0.60 -4.70 -6.72
N PHE A 12 0.36 -4.43 -7.60
CA PHE A 12 0.73 -5.36 -8.69
C PHE A 12 1.56 -6.56 -8.24
N LYS A 13 2.20 -6.51 -7.07
CA LYS A 13 2.93 -7.65 -6.47
C LYS A 13 2.14 -8.33 -5.34
N SER A 14 0.82 -8.12 -5.31
CA SER A 14 -0.07 -8.81 -4.36
C SER A 14 -0.73 -10.04 -4.97
N GLY A 15 -1.33 -10.89 -4.14
CA GLY A 15 -2.01 -12.11 -4.60
C GLY A 15 -3.26 -11.84 -5.45
N ASP A 16 -3.98 -10.74 -5.20
CA ASP A 16 -5.11 -10.28 -6.02
C ASP A 16 -5.03 -8.76 -6.25
N PRO A 17 -4.33 -8.33 -7.33
CA PRO A 17 -4.15 -6.92 -7.64
C PRO A 17 -5.46 -6.15 -7.85
N ALA A 18 -6.46 -6.77 -8.49
CA ALA A 18 -7.70 -6.09 -8.82
C ALA A 18 -8.55 -5.81 -7.58
N ARG A 19 -8.65 -6.79 -6.67
CA ARG A 19 -9.36 -6.62 -5.40
C ARG A 19 -8.64 -5.62 -4.51
N ARG A 20 -7.31 -5.70 -4.42
CA ARG A 20 -6.50 -4.77 -3.61
C ARG A 20 -6.57 -3.34 -4.13
N ALA A 21 -6.54 -3.13 -5.44
CA ALA A 21 -6.70 -1.79 -6.04
C ALA A 21 -8.05 -1.17 -5.64
N ARG A 22 -9.15 -1.93 -5.76
CA ARG A 22 -10.48 -1.48 -5.34
C ARG A 22 -10.51 -1.12 -3.86
N ALA A 23 -9.95 -1.96 -3.00
CA ALA A 23 -9.89 -1.72 -1.56
C ALA A 23 -9.12 -0.43 -1.21
N ILE A 24 -7.97 -0.18 -1.85
CA ILE A 24 -7.18 1.03 -1.63
C ILE A 24 -7.96 2.28 -2.04
N VAL A 25 -8.63 2.25 -3.19
CA VAL A 25 -9.46 3.39 -3.64
C VAL A 25 -10.55 3.69 -2.62
N GLN A 26 -11.29 2.66 -2.18
CA GLN A 26 -12.34 2.82 -1.16
C GLN A 26 -11.77 3.33 0.17
N ALA A 27 -10.62 2.81 0.61
CA ALA A 27 -9.97 3.24 1.84
C ALA A 27 -9.55 4.71 1.81
N VAL A 28 -9.03 5.21 0.68
CA VAL A 28 -8.66 6.63 0.52
C VAL A 28 -9.90 7.51 0.50
N THR A 29 -10.97 7.09 -0.20
CA THR A 29 -12.25 7.82 -0.24
C THR A 29 -12.90 7.92 1.15
N HIS A 30 -12.80 6.87 1.95
CA HIS A 30 -13.46 6.74 3.26
C HIS A 30 -12.46 6.72 4.43
N TYR A 31 -11.35 7.46 4.32
CA TYR A 31 -10.23 7.36 5.27
C TYR A 31 -10.56 7.65 6.74
N ASN A 32 -11.69 8.29 7.02
CA ASN A 32 -12.17 8.60 8.38
C ASN A 32 -13.25 7.64 8.90
N ASP A 33 -13.72 6.68 8.09
CA ASP A 33 -14.75 5.72 8.50
C ASP A 33 -14.09 4.38 8.88
N SER A 34 -13.96 4.13 10.19
CA SER A 34 -13.32 2.92 10.71
C SER A 34 -14.05 1.63 10.33
N ARG A 35 -15.37 1.69 10.10
CA ARG A 35 -16.17 0.53 9.69
C ARG A 35 -15.86 0.14 8.25
N VAL A 36 -15.86 1.12 7.35
CA VAL A 36 -15.51 0.89 5.94
C VAL A 36 -14.08 0.39 5.83
N LEU A 37 -13.14 0.99 6.57
CA LEU A 37 -11.75 0.56 6.57
C LEU A 37 -11.57 -0.90 7.00
N ALA A 38 -12.29 -1.34 8.03
CA ALA A 38 -12.27 -2.73 8.46
C ALA A 38 -12.81 -3.67 7.38
N GLU A 39 -13.94 -3.33 6.77
CA GLU A 39 -14.57 -4.13 5.71
C GLU A 39 -13.69 -4.28 4.48
N VAL A 40 -13.13 -3.17 3.96
CA VAL A 40 -12.31 -3.20 2.74
C VAL A 40 -10.94 -3.83 2.96
N SER A 41 -10.51 -4.01 4.22
CA SER A 41 -9.24 -4.67 4.55
C SER A 41 -9.35 -6.20 4.58
N CYS A 42 -10.57 -6.76 4.52
CA CYS A 42 -10.80 -8.20 4.55
C CYS A 42 -10.55 -8.89 3.21
N ASP A 43 -10.04 -10.13 3.27
CA ASP A 43 -9.93 -11.06 2.14
C ASP A 43 -9.18 -10.52 0.90
N LEU A 44 -8.19 -9.65 1.11
CA LEU A 44 -7.40 -9.04 0.03
C LEU A 44 -6.31 -9.94 -0.55
N GLY A 45 -6.19 -11.17 -0.05
CA GLY A 45 -5.09 -12.08 -0.38
C GLY A 45 -3.74 -11.59 0.15
N GLU A 46 -2.68 -12.29 -0.26
CA GLU A 46 -1.32 -12.02 0.24
C GLU A 46 -0.84 -10.62 -0.16
N ALA A 47 -0.24 -9.93 0.81
CA ALA A 47 0.43 -8.67 0.55
C ALA A 47 1.79 -8.87 -0.10
N MET A 48 2.23 -7.84 -0.83
CA MET A 48 3.63 -7.71 -1.22
C MET A 48 4.53 -7.87 0.00
N VAL A 49 5.60 -8.65 -0.15
CA VAL A 49 6.66 -8.75 0.85
C VAL A 49 7.48 -7.46 0.84
N GLY A 50 7.63 -6.85 2.02
CA GLY A 50 8.47 -5.68 2.22
C GLY A 50 9.96 -6.02 2.21
N ILE A 51 10.80 -5.04 1.93
CA ILE A 51 12.27 -5.17 1.98
C ILE A 51 12.76 -4.58 3.30
N ASN A 52 13.70 -5.26 3.96
CA ASN A 52 14.28 -4.76 5.20
C ASN A 52 15.24 -3.61 4.90
N LEU A 53 15.19 -2.54 5.69
CA LEU A 53 16.03 -1.36 5.52
C LEU A 53 17.54 -1.66 5.64
N ASN A 54 17.94 -2.74 6.31
CA ASN A 54 19.33 -3.16 6.46
C ASN A 54 19.83 -4.07 5.32
N ASP A 55 19.00 -4.34 4.32
CA ASP A 55 19.41 -5.11 3.13
C ASP A 55 20.29 -4.22 2.23
N GLU A 56 21.43 -4.76 1.80
CA GLU A 56 22.43 -4.08 0.98
C GLU A 56 21.86 -3.54 -0.36
N LYS A 57 20.75 -4.10 -0.83
CA LYS A 57 20.10 -3.73 -2.09
C LYS A 57 19.08 -2.58 -1.97
N VAL A 58 18.89 -2.02 -0.78
CA VAL A 58 17.90 -0.96 -0.55
C VAL A 58 18.52 0.41 -0.79
N GLU A 59 18.08 1.07 -1.87
CA GLU A 59 18.34 2.50 -2.07
C GLU A 59 17.33 3.35 -1.30
N ARG A 60 17.81 4.32 -0.53
CA ARG A 60 16.97 5.28 0.21
C ARG A 60 17.00 6.63 -0.48
N TYR A 61 15.83 7.23 -0.68
CA TYR A 61 15.73 8.57 -1.26
C TYR A 61 16.48 9.64 -0.44
N ALA A 62 16.58 9.48 0.87
CA ALA A 62 17.31 10.42 1.74
C ALA A 62 18.82 10.50 1.44
N GLU A 63 19.40 9.43 0.89
CA GLU A 63 20.83 9.36 0.54
C GLU A 63 21.13 9.98 -0.84
N ARG A 64 20.09 10.34 -1.62
CA ARG A 64 20.24 10.98 -2.94
C ARG A 64 20.36 12.51 -2.88
N SER A 65 20.32 13.10 -1.69
CA SER A 65 20.28 14.57 -1.50
C SER A 65 21.62 15.19 -1.06
N GLU A 66 22.74 14.49 -1.24
CA GLU A 66 24.09 15.07 -1.16
C GLU A 66 24.65 15.44 -2.54
#